data_AF-A0A016WAA4-F1
#
_entry.id   AF-A0A016WAA4-F1
#
_cell.length_a   1.000
_cell.length_b   1.000
_cell.length_c   1.000
_cell.angle_alpha   90.00
_cell.angle_beta   90.00
_cell.angle_gamma   90.00
#
_symmetry.space_group_name_H-M   'P 1'
#
loop_
_entity.id
_entity.type
_entity.pdbx_description
1 polymer ?
#
loop_
_entity_poly.entity_id
_entity_poly.type
_entity_poly.pdbx_seq_one_letter_code
_entity_poly.pdbx_strand_id
1 'polypeptide(L)'
;MGEPELQPPSLITHSATGDRIQMLGQRQCTYSFHDAPAKGKFYVANTSSNILGAEWISKMGIYALMDSFPSTDASSNQCRYHPPDKE
;
A
#
# COMPACT_ATOMS: atom_id res chain seq x y z
N MET A 1 -6.83 -23.40 12.45
CA MET A 1 -6.14 -22.83 11.28
C MET A 1 -4.94 -22.07 11.80
N GLY A 2 -3.72 -22.39 11.36
CA GLY A 2 -2.48 -21.81 11.89
C GLY A 2 -2.16 -20.45 11.27
N GLU A 3 -1.53 -19.57 12.05
CA GLU A 3 -0.99 -18.32 11.53
C GLU A 3 0.03 -18.60 10.42
N PRO A 4 -0.09 -17.95 9.26
CA PRO A 4 0.87 -18.13 8.18
C PRO A 4 2.25 -17.64 8.64
N GLU A 5 3.24 -18.53 8.61
CA GLU A 5 4.63 -18.18 8.95
C GLU A 5 5.10 -16.98 8.11
N LEU A 6 5.64 -15.98 8.80
CA LEU A 6 6.17 -14.75 8.21
C LEU A 6 7.68 -14.88 8.04
N GLN A 7 8.19 -14.38 6.93
CA GLN A 7 9.62 -14.21 6.76
C GLN A 7 10.08 -12.97 7.53
N PRO A 8 11.37 -12.93 7.94
CA PRO A 8 11.95 -11.75 8.55
C PRO A 8 11.75 -10.50 7.67
N PRO A 9 11.49 -9.32 8.25
CA PRO A 9 11.42 -8.07 7.50
C PRO A 9 12.72 -7.82 6.71
N SER A 10 12.61 -7.45 5.43
CA SER A 10 13.77 -7.07 4.61
C SER A 10 13.89 -5.56 4.38
N LEU A 11 13.01 -4.74 4.97
CA LEU A 11 12.96 -3.30 4.75
C LEU A 11 12.77 -2.55 6.07
N ILE A 12 13.28 -1.33 6.10
CA ILE A 12 13.02 -0.36 7.18
C ILE A 12 12.02 0.65 6.63
N THR A 13 10.87 0.77 7.30
CA THR A 13 9.80 1.68 6.91
C THR A 13 9.71 2.85 7.87
N HIS A 14 9.41 4.03 7.35
CA HIS A 14 9.20 5.23 8.13
C HIS A 14 7.80 5.78 7.87
N SER A 15 7.20 6.42 8.88
CA SER A 15 5.98 7.21 8.73
C SER A 15 6.29 8.52 8.00
N ALA A 16 5.24 9.26 7.63
CA ALA A 16 5.39 10.61 7.06
C ALA A 16 6.05 11.60 8.02
N THR A 17 5.96 11.38 9.34
CA THR A 17 6.65 12.17 10.37
C THR A 17 8.11 11.76 10.59
N GLY A 18 8.58 10.71 9.89
CA GLY A 18 9.94 10.17 10.01
C GLY A 18 10.10 9.10 11.09
N ASP A 19 9.04 8.77 11.83
CA ASP A 19 9.09 7.73 12.86
C ASP A 19 9.27 6.35 12.23
N ARG A 20 10.18 5.56 12.78
CA ARG A 20 10.42 4.21 12.30
C ARG A 20 9.25 3.30 12.67
N ILE A 21 8.69 2.62 11.67
CA ILE A 21 7.64 1.63 11.86
C ILE A 21 8.29 0.26 12.00
N GLN A 22 8.10 -0.37 13.16
CA GLN A 22 8.64 -1.70 13.42
C GLN A 22 7.82 -2.77 12.70
N MET A 23 8.43 -3.36 11.67
CA MET A 23 7.85 -4.50 10.95
C MET A 23 8.06 -5.78 11.77
N LEU A 24 7.02 -6.60 11.86
CA LEU A 24 7.00 -7.94 12.46
C LEU A 24 7.42 -9.01 11.46
N GLY A 25 7.10 -8.82 10.19
CA GLY A 25 7.46 -9.77 9.14
C GLY A 25 6.91 -9.39 7.78
N GLN A 26 7.17 -10.25 6.80
CA GLN A 26 6.70 -10.08 5.43
C GLN A 26 6.39 -11.43 4.78
N ARG A 27 5.60 -11.40 3.70
CA ARG A 27 5.36 -12.60 2.88
C ARG A 27 4.86 -12.24 1.49
N GLN A 28 5.21 -13.08 0.52
CA GLN A 28 4.63 -13.02 -0.82
C GLN A 28 3.17 -13.50 -0.77
N CYS A 29 2.27 -12.77 -1.42
CA CYS A 29 0.88 -13.16 -1.59
C CYS A 29 0.40 -12.87 -3.02
N THR A 30 -0.73 -13.49 -3.35
CA THR A 30 -1.59 -13.06 -4.46
C THR A 30 -2.73 -12.27 -3.84
N TYR A 31 -2.90 -11.03 -4.29
CA TYR A 31 -4.04 -10.19 -3.95
C TYR A 31 -4.93 -10.01 -5.18
N SER A 32 -6.19 -9.63 -4.98
CA SER A 32 -7.12 -9.35 -6.05
C SER A 32 -8.00 -8.15 -5.71
N PHE A 33 -8.31 -7.35 -6.72
CA PHE A 33 -9.27 -6.25 -6.65
C PHE A 33 -10.09 -6.25 -7.94
N HIS A 34 -11.42 -6.25 -7.83
CA HIS A 34 -12.34 -6.44 -8.97
C HIS A 34 -11.92 -7.59 -9.90
N ASP A 35 -11.65 -8.77 -9.34
CA ASP A 35 -11.25 -9.98 -10.08
C ASP A 35 -9.96 -9.86 -10.91
N ALA A 36 -9.15 -8.82 -10.67
CA ALA A 36 -7.80 -8.69 -11.23
C ALA A 36 -6.76 -9.19 -10.22
N PRO A 37 -6.28 -10.46 -10.32
CA PRO A 37 -5.26 -10.97 -9.42
C PRO A 37 -3.88 -10.40 -9.77
N ALA A 38 -3.12 -10.04 -8.75
CA ALA A 38 -1.72 -9.64 -8.89
C ALA A 38 -0.88 -10.19 -7.74
N LYS A 39 0.41 -10.42 -8.03
CA LYS A 39 1.38 -10.86 -7.03
C LYS A 39 2.07 -9.65 -6.42
N GLY A 40 2.24 -9.69 -5.10
CA GLY A 40 3.11 -8.76 -4.40
C GLY A 40 3.43 -9.25 -3.00
N LYS A 41 4.03 -8.35 -2.23
CA LYS A 41 4.48 -8.65 -0.88
C LYS A 41 3.72 -7.78 0.10
N PHE A 42 3.20 -8.39 1.16
CA PHE A 42 2.68 -7.64 2.30
C PHE A 42 3.70 -7.65 3.44
N TYR A 43 3.57 -6.64 4.29
CA TYR A 43 4.36 -6.47 5.49
C TYR A 43 3.41 -6.37 6.68
N VAL A 44 3.78 -6.96 7.80
CA VAL A 44 2.99 -6.91 9.03
C VAL A 44 3.68 -5.99 10.00
N ALA A 45 2.94 -5.04 10.55
CA ALA A 45 3.37 -4.17 11.63
C ALA A 45 2.24 -4.04 12.63
N ASN A 46 2.55 -3.62 13.86
CA ASN A 46 1.53 -3.31 14.86
C ASN A 46 0.94 -1.92 14.60
N THR A 47 0.09 -1.81 13.57
CA THR A 47 -0.61 -0.57 13.20
C THR A 47 -2.12 -0.74 13.38
N SER A 48 -2.83 0.37 13.62
CA SER A 48 -4.29 0.36 13.81
C SER A 48 -5.08 0.08 12.53
N SER A 49 -4.42 0.08 11.37
CA SER A 49 -5.05 -0.06 10.06
C SER A 49 -4.12 -0.75 9.07
N ASN A 50 -4.73 -1.45 8.10
CA ASN A 50 -4.03 -2.00 6.94
C ASN A 50 -3.93 -0.91 5.88
N ILE A 51 -2.73 -0.75 5.32
CA ILE A 51 -2.45 0.28 4.31
C ILE A 51 -2.09 -0.41 3.01
N LEU A 52 -2.62 0.09 1.90
CA LEU A 52 -2.22 -0.32 0.56
C LEU A 52 -1.07 0.57 0.09
N GLY A 53 0.06 -0.05 -0.24
CA GLY A 53 1.18 0.67 -0.84
C GLY A 53 0.86 1.12 -2.27
N ALA A 54 1.52 2.18 -2.73
CA ALA A 54 1.36 2.71 -4.09
C ALA A 54 1.59 1.65 -5.19
N GLU A 55 2.47 0.67 -4.93
CA GLU A 55 2.74 -0.45 -5.83
C GLU A 55 1.49 -1.31 -6.06
N TRP A 56 0.74 -1.61 -4.99
CA TRP A 56 -0.50 -2.36 -5.03
C TRP A 56 -1.60 -1.54 -5.70
N ILE A 57 -1.74 -0.27 -5.32
CA ILE A 57 -2.73 0.66 -5.90
C ILE A 57 -2.53 0.79 -7.42
N SER A 58 -1.28 0.89 -7.87
CA SER A 58 -0.92 0.97 -9.29
C SER A 58 -1.26 -0.32 -10.04
N LYS A 59 -0.84 -1.49 -9.52
CA LYS A 59 -1.07 -2.79 -10.18
C LYS A 59 -2.55 -3.17 -10.26
N MET A 60 -3.36 -2.73 -9.30
CA MET A 60 -4.80 -2.98 -9.29
C MET A 60 -5.61 -1.95 -10.09
N GLY A 61 -4.95 -0.96 -10.71
CA GLY A 61 -5.64 0.07 -11.50
C GLY A 61 -6.52 1.00 -10.66
N ILE A 62 -6.31 1.07 -9.35
CA ILE A 62 -7.16 1.88 -8.45
C ILE A 62 -7.04 3.36 -8.78
N TYR A 63 -5.86 3.85 -9.17
CA TYR A 63 -5.70 5.24 -9.61
C TYR A 63 -6.62 5.59 -10.79
N ALA A 64 -6.65 4.73 -11.83
CA ALA A 64 -7.50 4.96 -12.99
C ALA A 64 -9.00 4.92 -12.63
N LEU A 65 -9.39 4.08 -11.68
CA LEU A 65 -10.74 4.05 -11.14
C LEU A 65 -11.05 5.33 -10.35
N MET A 66 -10.12 5.82 -9.53
CA MET A 66 -10.27 7.09 -8.80
C MET A 66 -10.45 8.28 -9.73
N ASP A 67 -9.68 8.35 -10.81
CA ASP A 67 -9.75 9.42 -11.82
C ASP A 67 -11.08 9.42 -12.60
N SER A 68 -11.77 8.27 -12.65
CA SER A 68 -13.07 8.15 -13.31
C SER A 68 -14.25 8.62 -12.46
N PHE A 69 -14.06 8.87 -11.15
CA PHE A 69 -15.12 9.45 -10.33
C PHE A 69 -15.22 10.96 -10.59
N PRO A 70 -16.45 11.49 -10.70
CA PRO A 70 -16.63 12.93 -10.83
C PRO A 70 -15.98 13.61 -9.62
N SER A 71 -15.11 14.59 -9.91
CA SER A 71 -14.40 15.37 -8.89
C SER A 71 -15.43 15.95 -7.93
N THR A 72 -15.50 15.41 -6.72
CA THR A 72 -16.25 16.07 -5.66
C THR A 72 -15.34 17.20 -5.19
N ASP A 73 -15.71 18.44 -5.48
CA ASP A 73 -15.03 19.62 -4.95
C ASP A 73 -15.01 19.53 -3.42
N ALA A 74 -13.93 19.01 -2.87
CA ALA A 74 -13.63 19.02 -1.45
C ALA A 74 -12.33 19.81 -1.27
N SER A 75 -12.50 21.13 -1.21
CA SER A 75 -11.48 22.05 -0.72
C SER A 75 -10.92 21.56 0.61
N SER A 76 -9.59 21.58 0.71
CA SER A 76 -8.78 21.45 1.93
C SER A 76 -8.58 20.04 2.47
N ASN A 77 -7.63 19.31 1.88
CA ASN A 77 -6.50 18.63 2.56
C ASN A 77 -5.78 17.68 1.58
N GLN A 78 -5.41 18.20 0.39
CA GLN A 78 -4.72 17.40 -0.62
C GLN A 78 -3.25 17.23 -0.25
N CYS A 79 -2.91 16.12 0.42
CA CYS A 79 -1.56 15.61 0.41
C CYS A 79 -1.21 15.27 -1.05
N ARG A 80 -0.41 16.11 -1.71
CA ARG A 80 0.00 15.89 -3.10
C ARG A 80 0.96 14.70 -3.18
N TYR A 81 0.47 13.60 -3.74
CA TYR A 81 1.34 12.52 -4.21
C TYR A 81 2.23 13.05 -5.34
N HIS A 82 3.55 13.05 -5.13
CA HIS A 82 4.52 13.30 -6.19
C HIS A 82 5.03 11.94 -6.67
N PRO A 83 4.65 11.50 -7.89
CA PRO A 83 5.24 10.29 -8.46
C PRO A 83 6.75 10.48 -8.63
N PRO A 84 7.56 9.42 -8.48
CA PRO A 84 8.98 9.49 -8.77
C PRO A 84 9.20 9.82 -10.25
N ASP A 85 10.15 10.71 -10.53
CA ASP A 85 10.55 11.06 -11.88
C ASP A 85 11.02 9.81 -12.64
N LYS A 86 10.55 9.65 -13.87
CA LYS A 86 11.05 8.62 -14.77
C LYS A 86 12.39 9.11 -15.33
N GLU A 87 13.48 8.40 -15.00
CA GLU A 87 14.75 8.48 -15.75
C GLU A 87 14.57 8.07 -17.22
#